data_AF-X0VME7-F1
#
_entry.id   AF-X0VME7-F1
#
_cell.length_a   1.000
_cell.length_b   1.000
_cell.length_c   1.000
_cell.angle_alpha   90.00
_cell.angle_beta   90.00
_cell.angle_gamma   90.00
#
_symmetry.space_group_name_H-M   'P 1'
#
loop_
_entity.id
_entity.type
_entity.pdbx_description
1 polymer ?
#
loop_
_entity_poly.entity_id
_entity_poly.type
_entity_poly.pdbx_seq_one_letter_code
_entity_poly.pdbx_strand_id
1 'polypeptide(L)'
;STYGLHNAQARGTLFVNSAIEVYQGMIVGENRRAGDMEVNVAKKKHVTNMRASGSDEALRLEKPRQFSLEQALDYIQEDELLEITPSNIRLRKKLLNSHSRYQQKKSLKNVIA
;
A
#
# COMPACT_ATOMS: atom_id res chain seq x y z
N SER A 1 -2.80 -9.11 -4.72
CA SER A 1 -3.88 -10.10 -4.91
C SER A 1 -5.21 -9.44 -4.58
N THR A 2 -6.32 -9.88 -5.19
CA THR A 2 -7.65 -9.29 -4.92
C THR A 2 -8.01 -9.37 -3.43
N TYR A 3 -7.70 -10.49 -2.77
CA TYR A 3 -7.94 -10.67 -1.33
C TYR A 3 -7.13 -9.71 -0.45
N GLY A 4 -5.83 -9.52 -0.74
CA GLY A 4 -5.00 -8.59 0.02
C GLY A 4 -5.45 -7.14 -0.15
N LEU A 5 -5.81 -6.75 -1.38
CA LEU A 5 -6.34 -5.42 -1.69
C LEU A 5 -7.72 -5.19 -1.05
N HIS A 6 -8.58 -6.20 -1.02
CA HIS A 6 -9.89 -6.11 -0.35
C HIS A 6 -9.76 -5.82 1.15
N ASN A 7 -8.74 -6.37 1.80
CA ASN A 7 -8.46 -6.06 3.21
C ASN A 7 -7.85 -4.66 3.39
N ALA A 8 -7.07 -4.19 2.41
CA ALA A 8 -6.45 -2.88 2.44
C ALA A 8 -7.46 -1.75 2.20
N GLN A 9 -8.42 -1.91 1.27
CA GLN A 9 -9.45 -0.90 1.01
C GLN A 9 -10.34 -0.61 2.23
N ALA A 10 -10.55 -1.59 3.11
CA ALA A 10 -11.27 -1.37 4.37
C ALA A 10 -10.55 -0.40 5.33
N ARG A 11 -9.24 -0.14 5.09
CA ARG A 11 -8.39 0.73 5.90
C ARG A 11 -8.12 2.09 5.23
N GLY A 12 -8.52 2.26 3.97
CA GLY A 12 -8.37 3.52 3.25
C GLY A 12 -8.43 3.36 1.73
N THR A 13 -8.00 4.38 1.00
CA THR A 13 -8.17 4.47 -0.45
C THR A 13 -7.02 3.78 -1.19
N LEU A 14 -7.32 2.89 -2.13
CA LEU A 14 -6.30 2.21 -2.93
C LEU A 14 -5.79 3.09 -4.08
N PHE A 15 -4.52 2.93 -4.43
CA PHE A 15 -3.89 3.56 -5.62
C PHE A 15 -3.60 2.55 -6.73
N VAL A 16 -3.55 1.27 -6.38
CA VAL A 16 -3.22 0.17 -7.30
C VAL A 16 -4.44 -0.73 -7.54
N ASN A 17 -4.56 -1.22 -8.76
CA ASN A 17 -5.52 -2.26 -9.13
C ASN A 17 -5.03 -3.66 -8.73
N SER A 18 -5.94 -4.63 -8.78
CA SER A 18 -5.55 -6.04 -8.75
C SER A 18 -4.65 -6.38 -9.93
N ALA A 19 -3.86 -7.45 -9.76
CA ALA A 19 -2.84 -7.92 -10.71
C ALA A 19 -1.65 -6.99 -10.97
N ILE A 20 -1.56 -5.82 -10.33
CA ILE A 20 -0.34 -4.99 -10.38
C ILE A 20 0.76 -5.64 -9.54
N GLU A 21 1.96 -5.72 -10.11
CA GLU A 21 3.17 -6.13 -9.40
C GLU A 21 3.58 -5.06 -8.38
N VAL A 22 3.76 -5.50 -7.13
CA VAL A 22 4.15 -4.63 -6.02
C VAL A 22 5.46 -5.11 -5.44
N TYR A 23 6.23 -4.17 -4.89
CA TYR A 23 7.49 -4.45 -4.20
C TYR A 23 7.48 -3.84 -2.80
N GLN A 24 8.43 -4.26 -1.97
CA GLN A 24 8.52 -3.79 -0.59
C GLN A 24 8.75 -2.28 -0.53
N GLY A 25 7.92 -1.55 0.23
CA GLY A 25 8.02 -0.10 0.40
C GLY A 25 7.37 0.72 -0.72
N MET A 26 6.75 0.07 -1.71
CA MET A 26 5.80 0.72 -2.60
C MET A 26 4.55 1.16 -1.82
N ILE A 27 4.06 2.36 -2.10
CA ILE A 27 2.83 2.89 -1.52
C ILE A 27 1.66 2.41 -2.38
N VAL A 28 0.73 1.70 -1.74
CA VAL A 28 -0.40 1.03 -2.41
C VAL A 28 -1.74 1.72 -2.16
N GLY A 29 -1.75 2.71 -1.26
CA GLY A 29 -2.95 3.44 -0.88
C GLY A 29 -2.69 4.46 0.22
N GLU A 30 -3.73 5.23 0.51
CA GLU A 30 -3.82 6.21 1.59
C GLU A 30 -4.50 5.59 2.80
N ASN A 31 -3.95 5.79 3.99
CA ASN A 31 -4.58 5.37 5.23
C ASN A 31 -5.65 6.39 5.64
N ARG A 32 -6.83 5.93 6.05
CA ARG A 32 -7.90 6.82 6.54
C ARG A 32 -7.53 7.52 7.85
N ARG A 33 -6.61 6.94 8.63
CA ARG A 33 -6.11 7.51 9.89
C ARG A 33 -4.75 8.16 9.66
N ALA A 34 -4.40 9.11 10.53
CA ALA A 34 -3.06 9.68 10.55
C ALA A 34 -1.99 8.61 10.79
N GLY A 35 -0.90 8.70 10.02
CA GLY A 35 0.26 7.82 10.10
C GLY A 35 0.29 6.67 9.10
N ASP A 36 1.50 6.19 8.82
CA ASP A 36 1.74 5.09 7.88
C ASP A 36 1.24 3.75 8.45
N MET A 37 0.71 2.90 7.57
CA MET A 37 0.36 1.53 7.91
C MET A 37 1.00 0.54 6.93
N GLU A 38 1.62 -0.50 7.48
CA GLU A 38 2.20 -1.57 6.68
C GLU A 38 1.17 -2.65 6.40
N VAL A 39 0.97 -2.95 5.12
CA VAL A 39 -0.02 -3.92 4.66
C VAL A 39 0.60 -4.88 3.64
N ASN A 40 0.23 -6.15 3.74
CA ASN A 40 0.60 -7.16 2.75
C ASN A 40 -0.55 -7.37 1.76
N VAL A 41 -0.50 -6.67 0.63
CA VAL A 41 -1.49 -6.78 -0.45
C VAL A 41 -1.27 -8.00 -1.35
N ALA A 42 -0.14 -8.69 -1.25
CA ALA A 42 0.15 -9.91 -2.02
C ALA A 42 -0.39 -11.18 -1.35
N LYS A 43 -0.96 -11.07 -0.14
CA LYS A 43 -1.48 -12.20 0.64
C LYS A 43 -2.54 -12.99 -0.13
N LYS A 44 -2.37 -14.31 -0.24
CA LYS A 44 -3.38 -15.21 -0.82
C LYS A 44 -4.47 -15.54 0.21
N LYS A 45 -5.71 -15.76 -0.25
CA LYS A 45 -6.82 -16.26 0.58
C LYS A 45 -6.43 -17.66 1.06
N HIS A 46 -6.43 -17.89 2.37
CA HIS A 46 -6.21 -19.22 2.92
C HIS A 46 -7.51 -20.01 2.76
N VAL A 47 -7.51 -21.04 1.93
CA VAL A 47 -8.71 -21.85 1.65
C VAL A 47 -8.74 -23.01 2.65
N THR A 48 -9.20 -22.75 3.88
CA THR A 48 -9.32 -23.78 4.91
C THR A 48 -10.67 -24.51 4.90
N ASN A 49 -11.71 -23.89 4.34
CA ASN A 49 -13.08 -24.43 4.34
C ASN A 49 -13.62 -24.58 2.91
N MET A 50 -13.20 -25.63 2.22
CA MET A 50 -13.77 -26.04 0.92
C MET A 50 -15.18 -26.67 1.06
N ARG A 51 -15.70 -26.81 2.29
CA ARG A 51 -16.97 -27.49 2.61
C ARG A 51 -18.13 -26.56 3.02
N ALA A 52 -17.94 -25.24 3.03
CA ALA A 52 -19.03 -24.30 3.24
C ALA A 52 -19.72 -24.01 1.89
N SER A 53 -20.63 -24.89 1.50
CA SER A 53 -21.58 -24.67 0.41
C SER A 53 -22.42 -23.43 0.74
N GLY A 54 -22.05 -22.25 0.22
CA GLY A 54 -22.95 -21.10 0.24
C GLY A 54 -22.38 -19.67 0.22
N SER A 55 -21.07 -19.42 0.23
CA SER A 55 -20.60 -18.01 0.15
C SER A 55 -19.17 -17.85 -0.39
N ASP A 56 -18.99 -18.03 -1.70
CA ASP A 56 -17.92 -17.29 -2.38
C ASP A 56 -18.44 -15.86 -2.60
N GLU A 57 -18.27 -15.03 -1.57
CA GLU A 57 -18.54 -13.61 -1.67
C GLU A 57 -17.58 -13.03 -2.73
N ALA A 58 -18.13 -12.54 -3.84
CA ALA A 58 -17.34 -11.94 -4.90
C ALA A 58 -16.66 -10.69 -4.34
N LEU A 59 -15.36 -10.78 -4.07
CA LEU A 59 -14.56 -9.68 -3.55
C LEU A 59 -14.57 -8.52 -4.55
N ARG A 60 -15.30 -7.45 -4.23
CA ARG A 60 -15.35 -6.23 -5.03
C ARG A 60 -14.29 -5.26 -4.54
N LEU A 61 -13.58 -4.64 -5.48
CA LEU A 61 -12.61 -3.59 -5.20
C LEU A 61 -13.18 -2.25 -5.65
N GLU A 62 -13.03 -1.23 -4.82
CA GLU A 62 -13.28 0.14 -5.23
C GLU A 62 -12.28 0.58 -6.29
N LYS A 63 -12.70 1.50 -7.17
CA LYS A 63 -11.81 2.03 -8.21
C LYS A 63 -10.64 2.77 -7.53
N PRO A 64 -9.39 2.38 -7.80
CA PRO A 64 -8.25 3.06 -7.17
C PRO A 64 -8.09 4.47 -7.71
N ARG A 65 -7.62 5.36 -6.84
CA ARG A 65 -7.22 6.72 -7.21
C ARG A 65 -5.97 6.65 -8.07
N GLN A 66 -6.09 7.14 -9.30
CA GLN A 66 -4.96 7.31 -10.21
C GLN A 66 -4.42 8.73 -10.06
N PHE A 67 -3.09 8.86 -10.04
CA PHE A 67 -2.41 10.15 -9.97
C PHE A 67 -1.84 10.51 -11.34
N SER A 68 -2.00 11.78 -11.73
CA SER A 68 -1.11 12.40 -12.72
C SER A 68 0.28 12.65 -12.11
N LEU A 69 1.27 12.98 -12.94
CA LEU A 69 2.63 13.28 -12.49
C LEU A 69 2.64 14.44 -11.49
N GLU A 70 1.93 15.52 -11.82
CA GLU A 70 1.82 16.74 -11.03
C GLU A 70 1.15 16.44 -9.69
N GLN A 71 0.02 15.74 -9.70
CA GLN A 71 -0.67 15.34 -8.48
C GLN A 71 0.18 14.42 -7.60
N ALA A 72 1.00 13.56 -8.20
CA ALA A 72 1.87 12.67 -7.44
C ALA A 72 3.02 13.46 -6.78
N LEU A 73 3.58 14.46 -7.47
CA LEU A 73 4.60 15.36 -6.92
C LEU A 73 4.07 16.20 -5.77
N ASP A 74 2.83 16.68 -5.87
CA ASP A 74 2.18 17.44 -4.79
C ASP A 74 1.80 16.55 -3.59
N TYR A 75 1.64 15.23 -3.81
CA TYR A 75 1.18 14.30 -2.77
C TYR A 75 2.31 13.74 -1.92
N ILE A 76 3.52 13.53 -2.47
CA ILE A 76 4.63 12.88 -1.76
C ILE A 76 5.12 13.69 -0.55
N GLN A 77 5.54 12.98 0.48
CA GLN A 77 6.19 13.55 1.68
C GLN A 77 7.73 13.48 1.59
N GLU A 78 8.42 14.09 2.56
CA GLU A 78 9.90 14.14 2.61
C GLU A 78 10.56 12.75 2.71
N ASP A 79 9.88 11.77 3.30
CA ASP A 79 10.35 10.38 3.41
C ASP A 79 9.91 9.49 2.24
N GLU A 80 9.34 10.09 1.20
CA GLU A 80 8.78 9.44 0.03
C GLU A 80 9.48 9.88 -1.25
N LEU A 81 9.35 9.05 -2.29
CA LEU A 81 9.91 9.29 -3.61
C LEU A 81 8.89 8.88 -4.67
N LEU A 82 8.92 9.59 -5.79
CA LEU A 82 8.20 9.24 -7.00
C LEU A 82 9.12 8.47 -7.94
N GLU A 83 8.76 7.22 -8.23
CA GLU A 83 9.44 6.40 -9.23
C GLU A 83 8.73 6.58 -10.58
N ILE A 84 9.46 7.08 -11.57
CA ILE A 84 8.93 7.38 -12.90
C ILE A 84 9.61 6.46 -13.91
N THR A 85 8.78 5.80 -14.72
CA THR A 85 9.18 5.06 -15.91
C THR A 85 8.31 5.52 -17.07
N PRO A 86 8.69 5.30 -18.34
CA PRO A 86 7.89 5.71 -19.48
C PRO A 86 6.44 5.20 -19.46
N SER A 87 6.20 4.07 -18.79
CA SER A 87 4.88 3.42 -18.72
C SER A 87 4.17 3.56 -17.39
N ASN A 88 4.87 3.91 -16.31
CA ASN A 88 4.30 3.89 -14.95
C ASN A 88 4.86 5.01 -14.06
N ILE A 89 3.98 5.53 -13.22
CA ILE A 89 4.28 6.43 -12.12
C ILE A 89 3.93 5.71 -10.82
N ARG A 90 4.89 5.57 -9.90
CA ARG A 90 4.71 4.81 -8.65
C ARG A 90 5.19 5.61 -7.45
N LEU A 91 4.39 5.61 -6.39
CA LEU A 91 4.74 6.20 -5.10
C LEU A 91 5.46 5.15 -4.25
N ARG A 92 6.55 5.53 -3.57
CA ARG A 92 7.31 4.65 -2.69
C ARG A 92 7.93 5.40 -1.52
N LYS A 93 8.24 4.70 -0.44
CA LYS A 93 9.08 5.23 0.65
C LYS A 93 10.55 5.27 0.22
N LYS A 94 11.30 6.23 0.76
CA LYS A 94 12.75 6.36 0.56
C LYS A 94 13.49 5.14 1.11
N LEU A 95 13.17 4.75 2.34
CA LEU A 95 13.59 3.48 2.92
C LEU A 95 12.55 2.40 2.62
N LEU A 96 12.92 1.44 1.77
CA LEU A 96 12.01 0.36 1.37
C LEU A 96 11.70 -0.61 2.52
N ASN A 97 12.73 -0.94 3.30
CA ASN A 97 12.59 -1.90 4.38
C ASN A 97 11.87 -1.27 5.59
N SER A 98 10.80 -1.94 6.03
CA SER A 98 10.02 -1.60 7.23
C SER A 98 10.89 -1.42 8.47
N HIS A 99 11.79 -2.37 8.70
CA HIS A 99 12.65 -2.38 9.86
C HIS A 99 13.58 -1.16 9.88
N SER A 100 14.15 -0.81 8.73
CA SER A 100 14.99 0.39 8.58
C SER A 100 14.21 1.67 8.85
N ARG A 101 12.95 1.77 8.41
CA ARG A 101 12.07 2.91 8.74
C ARG A 101 11.81 3.01 10.24
N TYR A 102 11.53 1.87 10.89
CA TYR A 102 11.32 1.84 12.34
C TYR A 102 12.56 2.30 13.10
N GLN A 103 13.74 1.80 12.73
CA GLN A 103 15.01 2.22 13.32
C GLN A 103 15.27 3.72 13.12
N GLN A 104 15.05 4.24 11.91
CA GLN A 104 15.21 5.67 11.61
C GLN A 104 14.27 6.53 12.47
N LYS A 105 12.98 6.18 12.55
CA LYS A 105 12.00 6.87 13.39
C LYS A 105 12.41 6.84 14.87
N LYS A 106 12.96 5.72 15.35
CA LYS A 106 13.47 5.61 16.73
C LYS A 106 14.71 6.49 16.96
N SER A 107 15.67 6.48 16.04
CA SER A 107 16.88 7.30 16.14
C SER A 107 16.55 8.79 16.15
N LEU A 108 15.64 9.25 15.29
CA LEU A 108 15.20 10.64 15.26
C LEU A 108 14.55 11.07 16.58
N LYS A 109 13.70 10.21 17.16
CA LYS A 109 13.11 10.47 18.49
C LYS A 109 14.17 10.62 19.59
N ASN A 110 15.21 9.79 19.57
CA ASN A 110 16.28 9.84 20.56
C ASN A 110 17.20 11.06 20.41
N VAL A 111 17.28 11.66 19.23
CA VAL A 111 18.08 12.88 19.01
C VAL A 111 17.33 14.14 19.44
N ILE A 112 15.99 14.11 19.37
CA ILE A 112 15.10 15.24 19.68
C ILE A 112 14.68 15.22 21.17
N ALA A 113 14.78 14.07 21.85
CA ALA A 113 14.58 13.92 23.28
C ALA A 113 15.86 14.27 24.07
#